data_AF-A0A7S1MGU0-F1
#
_entry.id   AF-A0A7S1MGU0-F1
#
_cell.length_a   1.000
_cell.length_b   1.000
_cell.length_c   1.000
_cell.angle_alpha   90.00
_cell.angle_beta   90.00
_cell.angle_gamma   90.00
#
_symmetry.space_group_name_H-M   'P 1'
#
loop_
_entity.id
_entity.type
_entity.pdbx_description
1 polymer ?
#
loop_
_entity_poly.entity_id
_entity_poly.type
_entity_poly.pdbx_seq_one_letter_code
_entity_poly.pdbx_strand_id
1 'polypeptide(L)'
;ASAGGNTGWGAAVVGATHRFQFTDINQNVHTATATQATTSAAAALQPARAHFGLAVTFSYIVNYATGYGDGTGAKTHSWPVYLMPNSQMVVIASPTSSPDDWTLKLFLYGQRYMRLVLYAWLASLGVVGIPLAVLKVREIQSDRRDLHRNE
;
A
#
# COMPACT_ATOMS: atom_id res chain seq x y z
N ALA A 1 -17.45 -10.07 -15.72
CA ALA A 1 -16.19 -10.23 -16.47
C ALA A 1 -16.03 -9.05 -17.42
N SER A 2 -15.10 -8.13 -17.12
CA SER A 2 -14.46 -7.23 -18.08
C SER A 2 -13.04 -7.03 -17.58
N ALA A 3 -12.24 -8.07 -17.83
CA ALA A 3 -10.81 -8.11 -17.55
C ALA A 3 -10.06 -7.34 -18.64
N GLY A 4 -8.99 -6.64 -18.26
CA GLY A 4 -7.97 -6.16 -19.18
C GLY A 4 -8.16 -4.73 -19.69
N GLY A 5 -8.14 -3.75 -18.79
CA GLY A 5 -7.70 -2.41 -19.19
C GLY A 5 -6.26 -2.55 -19.69
N ASN A 6 -6.05 -2.29 -20.98
CA ASN A 6 -4.74 -2.31 -21.61
C ASN A 6 -3.89 -1.18 -21.02
N THR A 7 -3.31 -1.41 -19.84
CA THR A 7 -2.36 -0.49 -19.23
C THR A 7 -1.13 -0.51 -20.13
N GLY A 8 -1.01 0.50 -20.99
CA GLY A 8 0.14 0.70 -21.84
C GLY A 8 1.44 0.51 -21.05
N TRP A 9 2.45 -0.02 -21.73
CA TRP A 9 3.77 -0.28 -21.15
C TRP A 9 4.27 0.95 -20.39
N GLY A 10 4.44 0.82 -19.07
CA GLY A 10 5.00 1.87 -18.24
C GLY A 10 6.48 2.05 -18.57
N ALA A 11 6.86 3.21 -19.10
CA ALA A 11 8.26 3.57 -19.28
C ALA A 11 8.81 4.19 -18.00
N ALA A 12 10.07 3.89 -17.67
CA ALA A 12 10.78 4.57 -16.60
C ALA A 12 10.89 6.07 -16.94
N VAL A 13 10.44 6.92 -16.02
CA VAL A 13 10.56 8.37 -16.18
C VAL A 13 11.89 8.81 -15.56
N VAL A 14 12.89 8.90 -16.43
CA VAL A 14 14.23 9.35 -16.08
C VAL A 14 14.20 10.79 -15.56
N GLY A 15 14.91 11.07 -14.46
CA GLY A 15 14.96 12.41 -13.88
C GLY A 15 13.70 12.80 -13.10
N ALA A 16 12.78 11.86 -12.86
CA ALA A 16 11.65 12.10 -11.97
C ALA A 16 12.13 12.51 -10.58
N THR A 17 11.63 13.63 -10.10
CA THR A 17 11.92 14.19 -8.79
C THR A 17 10.76 13.88 -7.85
N HIS A 18 11.09 13.50 -6.63
CA HIS A 18 10.16 13.20 -5.56
C HIS A 18 10.47 14.15 -4.40
N ARG A 19 9.46 14.83 -3.87
CA ARG A 19 9.53 15.70 -2.70
C ARG A 19 8.62 15.13 -1.63
N PHE A 20 9.10 15.05 -0.40
CA PHE A 20 8.33 14.52 0.72
C PHE A 20 8.52 15.41 1.94
N GLN A 21 7.45 15.52 2.72
CA GLN A 21 7.44 16.29 3.96
C GLN A 21 7.14 15.38 5.13
N PHE A 22 7.92 15.49 6.20
CA PHE A 22 7.77 14.69 7.41
C PHE A 22 8.06 15.56 8.63
N THR A 23 7.62 15.10 9.79
CA THR A 23 7.81 15.81 11.06
C THR A 23 8.87 15.10 11.89
N ASP A 24 9.84 15.84 12.45
CA ASP A 24 10.86 15.30 13.35
C ASP A 24 10.31 15.04 14.78
N ILE A 25 11.08 14.37 15.63
CA ILE A 25 10.79 14.13 17.06
C ILE A 25 10.53 15.44 17.82
N ASN A 26 11.13 16.55 17.36
CA ASN A 26 10.94 17.89 17.92
C ASN A 26 9.73 18.63 17.35
N GLN A 27 8.84 17.93 16.62
CA GLN A 27 7.66 18.50 15.95
C GLN A 27 7.97 19.51 14.82
N ASN A 28 9.22 19.58 14.36
CA ASN A 28 9.61 20.43 13.24
C ASN A 28 9.26 19.75 11.90
N VAL A 29 8.71 20.52 10.95
CA VAL A 29 8.41 20.02 9.60
C VAL A 29 9.66 20.13 8.74
N HIS A 30 10.10 19.00 8.19
CA HIS A 30 11.20 18.90 7.25
C HIS A 30 10.69 18.56 5.86
N THR A 31 11.33 19.14 4.84
CA THR A 31 11.11 18.79 3.45
C THR A 31 12.39 18.20 2.90
N ALA A 32 12.30 17.06 2.23
CA ALA A 32 13.41 16.43 1.56
C ALA A 32 13.02 16.02 0.14
N THR A 33 14.02 15.85 -0.71
CA THR A 33 13.85 15.56 -2.13
C THR A 33 14.77 14.42 -2.54
N ALA A 34 14.27 13.54 -3.40
CA ALA A 34 15.01 12.45 -4.00
C ALA A 34 14.71 12.40 -5.50
N THR A 35 15.74 12.22 -6.32
CA THR A 35 15.62 12.16 -7.78
C THR A 35 15.94 10.77 -8.29
N GLN A 36 15.18 10.28 -9.25
CA GLN A 36 15.54 9.07 -10.00
C GLN A 36 16.74 9.39 -10.89
N ALA A 37 17.87 8.78 -10.59
CA ALA A 37 19.12 9.06 -11.27
C ALA A 37 19.12 8.49 -12.70
N THR A 38 19.65 9.29 -13.62
CA THR A 38 19.95 8.88 -15.00
C THR A 38 21.35 8.30 -15.02
N THR A 39 21.53 7.06 -15.47
CA THR A 39 22.88 6.52 -15.67
C THR A 39 23.48 7.03 -16.97
N SER A 40 24.77 7.38 -16.95
CA SER A 40 25.54 7.72 -18.15
C SER A 40 26.08 6.47 -18.85
N ALA A 41 26.52 6.60 -20.10
CA ALA A 41 26.83 5.55 -21.09
C ALA A 41 27.78 4.41 -20.66
N ALA A 42 28.41 4.48 -19.49
CA ALA A 42 29.34 3.47 -18.97
C ALA A 42 28.77 2.60 -17.84
N ALA A 43 27.51 2.79 -17.43
CA ALA A 43 26.86 2.01 -16.36
C ALA A 43 25.54 1.39 -16.83
N ALA A 44 25.19 0.25 -16.26
CA ALA A 44 23.90 -0.41 -16.50
C ALA A 44 22.74 0.49 -16.05
N LEU A 45 21.61 0.46 -16.80
CA LEU A 45 20.40 1.22 -16.45
C LEU A 45 20.03 0.98 -14.98
N GLN A 46 20.02 2.05 -14.18
CA GLN A 46 19.48 1.97 -12.83
C GLN A 46 17.97 1.69 -12.88
N PRO A 47 17.45 0.87 -11.96
CA PRO A 47 16.01 0.65 -11.86
C PRO A 47 15.30 1.98 -11.58
N ALA A 48 14.09 2.14 -12.11
CA ALA A 48 13.23 3.31 -11.90
C ALA A 48 12.66 3.35 -10.47
N ARG A 49 13.54 3.43 -9.48
CA ARG A 49 13.22 3.52 -8.06
C ARG A 49 14.08 4.58 -7.40
N ALA A 50 13.47 5.43 -6.60
CA ALA A 50 14.17 6.29 -5.67
C ALA A 50 14.08 5.66 -4.28
N HIS A 51 15.23 5.48 -3.63
CA HIS A 51 15.32 5.13 -2.22
C HIS A 51 15.73 6.36 -1.45
N PHE A 52 15.05 6.62 -0.34
CA PHE A 52 15.39 7.72 0.53
C PHE A 52 15.17 7.32 1.98
N GLY A 53 16.04 7.80 2.86
CA GLY A 53 15.87 7.68 4.29
C GLY A 53 15.04 8.84 4.82
N LEU A 54 14.20 8.56 5.82
CA LEU A 54 13.77 9.59 6.74
C LEU A 54 14.85 9.71 7.82
N ALA A 55 15.11 10.92 8.31
CA ALA A 55 16.07 11.14 9.41
C ALA A 55 15.58 10.47 10.70
N VAL A 56 16.08 10.86 11.87
CA VAL A 56 15.56 10.35 13.14
C VAL A 56 14.14 10.85 13.33
N THR A 57 13.13 10.09 12.89
CA THR A 57 11.72 10.45 13.04
C THR A 57 10.86 9.22 13.29
N PHE A 58 9.84 9.37 14.12
CA PHE A 58 8.78 8.39 14.33
C PHE A 58 7.52 8.70 13.49
N SER A 59 7.61 9.70 12.61
CA SER A 59 6.47 10.25 11.89
C SER A 59 6.27 9.61 10.51
N TYR A 60 5.12 9.92 9.94
CA TYR A 60 4.73 9.56 8.58
C TYR A 60 5.11 10.69 7.61
N ILE A 61 5.23 10.37 6.33
CA ILE A 61 5.25 11.41 5.30
C ILE A 61 3.84 11.99 5.25
N VAL A 62 3.70 13.31 5.35
CA VAL A 62 2.40 14.02 5.39
C VAL A 62 2.02 14.56 4.00
N ASN A 63 3.02 14.93 3.22
CA ASN A 63 2.84 15.43 1.86
C ASN A 63 3.88 14.78 0.96
N TYR A 64 3.40 14.20 -0.13
CA TYR A 64 4.25 13.62 -1.14
C TYR A 64 3.96 14.29 -2.48
N ALA A 65 4.99 14.74 -3.16
CA ALA A 65 4.90 15.32 -4.49
C ALA A 65 5.90 14.68 -5.42
N THR A 66 5.55 14.62 -6.70
CA THR A 66 6.44 14.14 -7.74
C THR A 66 6.31 14.97 -9.00
N GLY A 67 7.35 14.96 -9.81
CA GLY A 67 7.30 15.58 -11.12
C GLY A 67 8.49 15.24 -11.99
N TYR A 68 8.35 15.52 -13.27
CA TYR A 68 9.41 15.38 -14.25
C TYR A 68 9.27 16.45 -15.34
N GLY A 69 10.34 16.71 -16.07
CA GLY A 69 10.33 17.59 -17.23
C GLY A 69 10.17 16.77 -18.52
N ASP A 70 9.28 17.22 -19.41
CA ASP A 70 9.04 16.61 -20.73
C ASP A 70 9.57 17.48 -21.90
N GLY A 71 10.40 18.49 -21.58
CA GLY A 71 10.91 19.47 -22.54
C GLY A 71 9.95 20.62 -22.84
N THR A 72 8.64 20.48 -22.56
CA THR A 72 7.65 21.57 -22.69
C THR A 72 7.42 22.31 -21.36
N GLY A 73 7.78 21.68 -20.24
CA GLY A 73 7.74 22.27 -18.91
C GLY A 73 7.90 21.21 -17.83
N ALA A 74 7.93 21.65 -16.57
CA ALA A 74 7.88 20.74 -15.44
C ALA A 74 6.42 20.33 -15.19
N LYS A 75 6.14 19.03 -15.19
CA LYS A 75 4.86 18.45 -14.78
C LYS A 75 4.99 17.99 -13.33
N THR A 76 4.15 18.50 -12.45
CA THR A 76 4.20 18.19 -11.02
C THR A 76 2.81 17.88 -10.49
N HIS A 77 2.74 17.00 -9.51
CA HIS A 77 1.53 16.73 -8.76
C HIS A 77 1.87 16.35 -7.32
N SER A 78 0.97 16.68 -6.39
CA SER A 78 1.16 16.45 -4.96
C SER A 78 -0.07 15.85 -4.32
N TRP A 79 0.15 14.85 -3.47
CA TRP A 79 -0.88 14.19 -2.68
C TRP A 79 -0.69 14.49 -1.18
N PRO A 80 -1.73 14.94 -0.48
CA PRO A 80 -1.74 14.99 0.98
C PRO A 80 -2.03 13.58 1.54
N VAL A 81 -1.01 12.74 1.60
CA VAL A 81 -1.12 11.33 2.01
C VAL A 81 -0.20 11.02 3.17
N TYR A 82 -0.68 10.19 4.10
CA TYR A 82 0.09 9.68 5.23
C TYR A 82 0.81 8.39 4.82
N LEU A 83 2.02 8.53 4.26
CA LEU A 83 2.79 7.36 3.82
C LEU A 83 3.64 6.80 4.96
N MET A 84 3.52 5.49 5.14
CA MET A 84 4.26 4.72 6.14
C MET A 84 5.73 4.59 5.71
N PRO A 85 6.70 4.82 6.62
CA PRO A 85 8.10 4.47 6.37
C PRO A 85 8.25 3.00 5.94
N ASN A 86 9.29 2.69 5.19
CA ASN A 86 9.58 1.34 4.66
C ASN A 86 8.48 0.73 3.77
N SER A 87 7.51 1.52 3.34
CA SER A 87 6.54 1.10 2.32
C SER A 87 7.09 1.34 0.92
N GLN A 88 6.69 0.49 -0.03
CA GLN A 88 7.00 0.69 -1.44
C GLN A 88 5.80 1.33 -2.12
N MET A 89 6.04 2.37 -2.92
CA MET A 89 4.99 3.06 -3.66
C MET A 89 5.39 3.22 -5.12
N VAL A 90 4.38 3.30 -5.98
CA VAL A 90 4.53 3.50 -7.41
C VAL A 90 3.65 4.67 -7.81
N VAL A 91 4.25 5.63 -8.50
CA VAL A 91 3.54 6.71 -9.16
C VAL A 91 3.29 6.29 -10.60
N ILE A 92 2.02 6.35 -11.02
CA ILE A 92 1.63 6.18 -12.42
C ILE A 92 1.31 7.56 -12.97
N ALA A 93 2.27 8.11 -13.72
CA ALA A 93 2.17 9.44 -14.32
C ALA A 93 1.51 9.38 -15.71
N SER A 94 0.23 8.99 -15.74
CA SER A 94 -0.57 8.91 -16.97
C SER A 94 -1.97 9.47 -16.71
N PRO A 95 -2.53 10.31 -17.61
CA PRO A 95 -1.92 10.86 -18.84
C PRO A 95 -0.87 11.96 -18.58
N THR A 96 0.06 12.17 -19.52
CA THR A 96 1.12 13.19 -19.42
C THR A 96 0.58 14.62 -19.49
N SER A 97 -0.57 14.83 -20.16
CA SER A 97 -1.19 16.14 -20.34
C SER A 97 -1.83 16.69 -19.07
N SER A 98 -2.27 15.82 -18.15
CA SER A 98 -2.98 16.18 -16.93
C SER A 98 -2.30 15.55 -15.71
N PRO A 99 -1.39 16.29 -15.03
CA PRO A 99 -0.74 15.82 -13.82
C PRO A 99 -1.72 15.48 -12.68
N ASP A 100 -2.91 16.09 -12.68
CA ASP A 100 -3.93 15.89 -11.65
C ASP A 100 -4.59 14.52 -11.70
N ASP A 101 -4.53 13.84 -12.85
CA ASP A 101 -5.04 12.48 -13.03
C ASP A 101 -4.01 11.41 -12.66
N TRP A 102 -2.81 11.81 -12.23
CA TRP A 102 -1.78 10.85 -11.82
C TRP A 102 -2.23 10.08 -10.59
N THR A 103 -1.87 8.80 -10.54
CA THR A 103 -2.26 7.94 -9.43
C THR A 103 -1.05 7.49 -8.63
N LEU A 104 -1.15 7.65 -7.31
CA LEU A 104 -0.20 7.11 -6.36
C LEU A 104 -0.75 5.79 -5.79
N LYS A 105 0.00 4.70 -5.96
CA LYS A 105 -0.39 3.38 -5.46
C LYS A 105 0.65 2.85 -4.49
N LEU A 106 0.18 2.38 -3.34
CA LEU A 106 1.01 1.64 -2.39
C LEU A 106 1.20 0.21 -2.89
N PHE A 107 2.45 -0.18 -3.11
CA PHE A 107 2.81 -1.54 -3.46
C PHE A 107 2.87 -2.39 -2.18
N LEU A 108 1.72 -2.92 -1.78
CA LEU A 108 1.66 -3.97 -0.77
C LEU A 108 2.06 -5.28 -1.44
N TYR A 109 3.09 -5.95 -0.91
CA TYR A 109 3.50 -7.29 -1.35
C TYR A 109 2.45 -8.32 -0.88
N GLY A 110 1.26 -8.28 -1.48
CA GLY A 110 0.02 -8.70 -0.82
C GLY A 110 -0.76 -9.82 -1.51
N GLN A 111 -0.18 -10.57 -2.44
CA GLN A 111 -0.94 -11.64 -3.14
C GLN A 111 -0.52 -13.06 -2.74
N ARG A 112 0.78 -13.31 -2.51
CA ARG A 112 1.25 -14.68 -2.23
C ARG A 112 0.72 -15.22 -0.90
N TYR A 113 0.59 -14.35 0.11
CA TYR A 113 0.24 -14.77 1.47
C TYR A 113 -1.21 -14.50 1.87
N MET A 114 -1.98 -13.76 1.06
CA MET A 114 -3.38 -13.46 1.40
C MET A 114 -4.22 -14.73 1.55
N ARG A 115 -3.96 -15.75 0.72
CA ARG A 115 -4.60 -17.07 0.84
C ARG A 115 -4.22 -17.78 2.13
N LEU A 116 -2.95 -17.70 2.55
CA LEU A 116 -2.47 -18.31 3.79
C LEU A 116 -3.07 -17.62 5.02
N VAL A 117 -3.19 -16.29 5.00
CA VAL A 117 -3.88 -15.53 6.06
C VAL A 117 -5.35 -15.93 6.14
N LEU A 118 -6.03 -16.06 5.00
CA LEU A 118 -7.43 -16.50 4.96
C LEU A 118 -7.60 -17.91 5.53
N TYR A 119 -6.72 -18.85 5.19
CA TYR A 119 -6.75 -20.20 5.76
C TYR A 119 -6.46 -20.20 7.26
N ALA A 120 -5.48 -19.43 7.72
CA ALA A 120 -5.18 -19.31 9.15
C ALA A 120 -6.37 -18.73 9.93
N TRP A 121 -7.06 -17.75 9.36
CA TRP A 121 -8.26 -17.14 9.94
C TRP A 121 -9.44 -18.12 9.99
N LEU A 122 -9.70 -18.88 8.93
CA LEU A 122 -10.73 -19.92 8.94
C LEU A 122 -10.40 -21.05 9.93
N ALA A 123 -9.12 -21.42 10.03
CA ALA A 123 -8.66 -22.42 10.98
C ALA A 123 -8.85 -21.95 12.43
N SER A 124 -8.48 -20.70 12.76
CA SER A 124 -8.66 -20.16 14.11
C SER A 124 -10.14 -20.05 14.49
N LEU A 125 -10.99 -19.60 13.56
CA LEU A 125 -12.45 -19.60 13.75
C LEU A 125 -13.00 -21.01 13.95
N GLY A 126 -12.51 -22.00 13.20
CA GLY A 126 -12.92 -23.39 13.36
C GLY A 126 -12.54 -23.96 14.74
N VAL A 127 -11.31 -23.73 15.18
CA VAL A 127 -10.80 -24.24 16.47
C VAL A 127 -11.60 -23.71 17.65
N VAL A 128 -12.02 -22.44 17.63
CA VAL A 128 -12.80 -21.84 18.72
C VAL A 128 -14.30 -22.04 18.51
N GLY A 129 -14.78 -21.92 17.27
CA GLY A 129 -16.20 -21.95 16.93
C GLY A 129 -16.83 -23.34 17.00
N ILE A 130 -16.11 -24.41 16.61
CA ILE A 130 -16.65 -25.77 16.61
C ILE A 130 -16.97 -26.25 18.04
N PRO A 131 -16.07 -26.13 19.04
CA PRO A 131 -16.39 -26.51 20.42
C PRO A 131 -17.58 -25.73 20.99
N LEU A 132 -17.65 -24.41 20.73
CA LEU A 132 -18.75 -23.57 21.17
C LEU A 132 -20.09 -24.02 20.56
N ALA A 133 -20.12 -24.31 19.25
CA ALA A 133 -21.31 -24.78 18.57
C ALA A 133 -21.78 -26.14 19.11
N VAL A 134 -20.84 -27.08 19.33
CA VAL A 134 -21.16 -28.40 19.91
C VAL A 134 -21.73 -28.26 21.32
N LEU A 135 -21.14 -27.41 22.15
CA LEU A 135 -21.64 -27.17 23.50
C LEU A 135 -23.06 -26.60 23.46
N LYS A 136 -23.31 -25.65 22.55
CA LYS A 136 -24.62 -25.02 22.40
C LYS A 136 -25.70 -26.00 21.95
N VAL A 137 -25.38 -26.88 21.00
CA VAL A 137 -26.32 -27.92 20.54
C VAL A 137 -26.63 -28.91 21.66
N ARG A 138 -25.63 -29.27 22.48
CA ARG A 138 -25.82 -30.17 23.62
C ARG A 138 -26.71 -29.56 24.70
N GLU A 139 -26.53 -28.27 25.01
CA GLU A 139 -27.38 -27.52 25.92
C GLU A 139 -28.85 -27.56 25.45
N ILE A 140 -29.10 -27.18 24.20
CA ILE A 140 -30.45 -27.16 23.61
C ILE A 140 -31.10 -28.56 23.63
N GLN A 141 -30.32 -29.62 23.39
CA GLN A 141 -30.84 -30.99 23.47
C GLN A 141 -31.16 -31.42 24.91
N SER A 142 -30.41 -30.93 25.90
CA SER A 142 -30.71 -31.24 27.31
C SER A 142 -32.02 -30.61 27.73
N ASP A 143 -32.19 -29.31 27.46
CA ASP A 143 -33.42 -28.58 27.81
C ASP A 143 -34.66 -29.20 27.17
N ARG A 144 -34.56 -29.65 25.90
CA ARG A 144 -35.66 -30.34 25.22
C ARG A 144 -36.04 -31.67 25.86
N ARG A 145 -35.07 -32.42 26.39
CA ARG A 145 -35.33 -33.71 27.06
C ARG A 145 -36.00 -33.53 28.41
N ASP A 146 -35.63 -32.48 29.15
CA ASP A 146 -36.21 -32.21 30.46
C ASP A 146 -37.65 -31.67 30.36
N LEU A 147 -37.98 -30.94 29.29
CA LEU A 147 -39.36 -30.50 28.99
C LEU A 147 -40.31 -31.69 28.74
N HIS A 148 -39.89 -32.71 28.00
CA HIS A 148 -40.74 -33.89 27.71
C HIS A 148 -40.87 -34.89 28.87
N ARG A 149 -40.07 -34.76 29.94
CA ARG A 149 -40.11 -35.65 31.11
C ARG A 149 -41.09 -35.16 32.19
N ASN A 150 -41.48 -33.89 32.14
CA ASN A 150 -42.38 -33.26 33.11
C ASN A 150 -43.83 -33.12 32.59
N GLU A 151 -44.14 -33.71 31.43
CA GLU A 151 -45.49 -33.94 30.91
C GLU A 151 -45.91 -35.40 31.16
#